data_AF-A0A315R0X6-F1
#
_entry.id   AF-A0A315R0X6-F1
#
_cell.length_a   1.000
_cell.length_b   1.000
_cell.length_c   1.000
_cell.angle_alpha   90.00
_cell.angle_beta   90.00
_cell.angle_gamma   90.00
#
_symmetry.space_group_name_H-M   'P 1'
#
loop_
_entity.id
_entity.type
_entity.pdbx_description
1 polymer ?
#
loop_
_entity_poly.entity_id
_entity_poly.type
_entity_poly.pdbx_seq_one_letter_code
_entity_poly.pdbx_strand_id
1 'polypeptide(L)'
;MKKFLKKASIYLLLMLLIAAAVFSLNYFLGRKLAGDLENDLKEIAAENNYQLRYLNINSNPLLRRVELNTLSFQNNSDQSIELNGAEIEFSWQQIFNYLKDGKFLAKKDITAEIDKFSFYDLQQNNHFDFYNSSLSYQGEINSQSVKEPLQLIKNNHRLNIASEEVIYDYPFYRSYGITKANWERISTFRDFAFNADYQSQNQKLTVNNFALKNEFIDYQLDFETVLEERTEAEVEAAETSKTESEPEEMAEEMETALAEIVLYSRQNQKLILKELQSNYQLALNGELINLSGNELFNQFSFAELNLDSDFAMYLDSEKKNYQIQKFDLNFDLSDFQLVLKENLSQEVNQSSFGILAQNGEFELNIDSLNYLQQFNHPKGRSELDLISNLIDARLNAEFNYSEEVPYISSSLLKFKAKNQSVEQLLLFAQLLNGDNFEQDEEGYYQLELWGRLDNLNFE
;
A
#
# COMPACT_ATOMS: atom_id res chain seq x y z
N MET A 1 29.06 38.41 59.89
CA MET A 1 27.79 38.25 59.14
C MET A 1 27.57 39.27 58.01
N LYS A 2 27.63 40.60 58.23
CA LYS A 2 27.38 41.60 57.15
C LYS A 2 28.26 41.49 55.89
N LYS A 3 29.54 41.11 56.03
CA LYS A 3 30.46 40.90 54.87
C LYS A 3 30.19 39.60 54.10
N PHE A 4 29.63 38.58 54.76
CA PHE A 4 29.27 37.30 54.13
C PHE A 4 27.95 37.44 53.35
N LEU A 5 26.95 38.11 53.92
CA LEU A 5 25.70 38.46 53.22
C LEU A 5 25.94 39.36 52.00
N LYS A 6 26.84 40.35 52.10
CA LYS A 6 27.23 41.17 50.94
C LYS A 6 27.94 40.38 49.83
N LYS A 7 28.81 39.42 50.19
CA LYS A 7 29.47 38.57 49.18
C LYS A 7 28.48 37.60 48.55
N ALA A 8 27.65 36.92 49.36
CA ALA A 8 26.61 36.02 48.87
C ALA A 8 25.58 36.75 47.98
N SER A 9 25.19 37.97 48.32
CA SER A 9 24.27 38.78 47.49
C SER A 9 24.90 39.22 46.17
N ILE A 10 26.22 39.49 46.14
CA ILE A 10 26.94 39.80 44.91
C ILE A 10 27.01 38.56 44.00
N TYR A 11 27.31 37.38 44.55
CA TYR A 11 27.31 36.14 43.76
C TYR A 11 25.92 35.75 43.26
N LEU A 12 24.87 35.94 44.05
CA LEU A 12 23.48 35.74 43.61
C LEU A 12 23.08 36.71 42.49
N LEU A 13 23.44 37.99 42.62
CA LEU A 13 23.23 38.98 41.56
C LEU A 13 24.00 38.61 40.29
N LEU A 14 25.24 38.13 40.42
CA LEU A 14 26.08 37.74 39.29
C LEU A 14 25.52 36.49 38.60
N MET A 15 25.05 35.50 39.36
CA MET A 15 24.34 34.34 38.81
C MET A 15 23.02 34.72 38.14
N LEU A 16 22.28 35.68 38.70
CA LEU A 16 21.04 36.17 38.11
C LEU A 16 21.29 36.97 36.82
N LEU A 17 22.37 37.76 36.75
CA LEU A 17 22.80 38.45 35.53
C LEU A 17 23.33 37.49 34.48
N ILE A 18 24.10 36.47 34.87
CA ILE A 18 24.53 35.39 33.96
C ILE A 18 23.29 34.64 33.46
N ALA A 19 22.35 34.29 34.33
CA ALA A 19 21.10 33.63 33.94
C ALA A 19 20.26 34.52 33.01
N ALA A 20 20.15 35.82 33.28
CA ALA A 20 19.45 36.77 32.43
C ALA A 20 20.14 36.98 31.08
N ALA A 21 21.47 37.01 31.05
CA ALA A 21 22.26 37.09 29.82
C ALA A 21 22.12 35.80 29.00
N VAL A 22 22.22 34.63 29.64
CA VAL A 22 21.99 33.32 29.01
C VAL A 22 20.56 33.23 28.48
N PHE A 23 19.56 33.65 29.25
CA PHE A 23 18.16 33.62 28.83
C PHE A 23 17.89 34.60 27.68
N SER A 24 18.45 35.81 27.73
CA SER A 24 18.31 36.81 26.65
C SER A 24 19.04 36.38 25.37
N LEU A 25 20.22 35.77 25.52
CA LEU A 25 20.99 35.24 24.40
C LEU A 25 20.26 34.06 23.77
N ASN A 26 19.74 33.13 24.58
CA ASN A 26 18.94 32.02 24.08
C ASN A 26 17.63 32.51 23.43
N TYR A 27 16.99 33.54 23.97
CA TYR A 27 15.81 34.15 23.36
C TYR A 27 16.12 34.76 21.99
N PHE A 28 17.25 35.48 21.87
CA PHE A 28 17.72 36.03 20.60
C PHE A 28 18.08 34.93 19.59
N LEU A 29 18.84 33.93 20.02
CA LEU A 29 19.23 32.79 19.18
C LEU A 29 18.01 31.97 18.75
N GLY A 30 17.01 31.84 19.62
CA GLY A 30 15.77 31.14 19.32
C GLY A 30 14.99 31.86 18.24
N ARG A 31 14.87 33.19 18.35
CA ARG A 31 14.23 33.99 17.30
C ARG A 31 14.97 33.89 15.97
N LYS A 32 16.30 33.89 16.00
CA LYS A 32 17.12 33.74 14.80
C LYS A 32 16.91 32.36 14.15
N LEU A 33 16.94 31.30 14.95
CA LEU A 33 16.71 29.93 14.52
C LEU A 33 15.32 29.75 13.90
N ALA A 34 14.28 30.31 14.53
CA ALA A 34 12.92 30.30 13.98
C ALA A 34 12.85 31.04 12.63
N GLY A 35 13.52 32.19 12.50
CA GLY A 35 13.59 32.94 11.25
C GLY A 35 14.38 32.22 10.15
N ASP A 36 15.49 31.56 10.49
CA ASP A 36 16.27 30.77 9.53
C ASP A 36 15.46 29.54 9.06
N LEU A 37 14.76 28.84 9.97
CA LEU A 37 13.87 27.74 9.61
C LEU A 37 12.70 28.20 8.72
N GLU A 38 12.11 29.37 9.00
CA GLU A 38 11.08 29.96 8.15
C GLU A 38 11.58 30.21 6.72
N ASN A 39 12.83 30.70 6.58
CA ASN A 39 13.43 30.91 5.26
C ASN A 39 13.69 29.58 4.54
N ASP A 40 14.24 28.58 5.24
CA ASP A 40 14.48 27.25 4.69
C ASP A 40 13.17 26.60 4.19
N LEU A 41 12.08 26.69 4.97
CA LEU A 41 10.77 26.17 4.57
C LEU A 41 10.20 26.88 3.34
N LYS A 42 10.37 28.21 3.24
CA LYS A 42 9.96 28.97 2.05
C LYS A 42 10.74 28.57 0.80
N GLU A 43 12.05 28.39 0.94
CA GLU A 43 12.92 27.95 -0.16
C GLU A 43 12.50 26.55 -0.63
N ILE A 44 12.35 25.59 0.28
CA ILE A 44 11.92 24.22 -0.05
C ILE A 44 10.54 24.24 -0.72
N ALA A 45 9.57 25.01 -0.23
CA ALA A 45 8.25 25.09 -0.83
C ALA A 45 8.32 25.61 -2.29
N ALA A 46 9.00 26.73 -2.50
CA ALA A 46 9.14 27.33 -3.82
C ALA A 46 9.85 26.40 -4.81
N GLU A 47 10.88 25.67 -4.36
CA GLU A 47 11.61 24.71 -5.18
C GLU A 47 10.77 23.50 -5.61
N ASN A 48 9.74 23.15 -4.84
CA ASN A 48 8.84 22.02 -5.10
C ASN A 48 7.48 22.43 -5.68
N ASN A 49 7.36 23.66 -6.20
CA ASN A 49 6.12 24.24 -6.72
C ASN A 49 4.98 24.37 -5.70
N TYR A 50 5.30 24.40 -4.40
CA TYR A 50 4.34 24.71 -3.34
C TYR A 50 4.36 26.20 -3.00
N GLN A 51 3.17 26.76 -2.80
CA GLN A 51 2.95 28.08 -2.23
C GLN A 51 2.73 27.95 -0.72
N LEU A 52 3.52 28.66 0.07
CA LEU A 52 3.34 28.78 1.51
C LEU A 52 2.19 29.77 1.81
N ARG A 53 1.11 29.29 2.42
CA ARG A 53 -0.08 30.11 2.75
C ARG A 53 0.01 30.72 4.14
N TYR A 54 0.39 29.92 5.13
CA TYR A 54 0.53 30.33 6.52
C TYR A 54 1.71 29.62 7.18
N LEU A 55 2.42 30.32 8.05
CA LEU A 55 3.51 29.78 8.85
C LEU A 55 3.61 30.56 10.17
N ASN A 56 3.58 29.85 11.29
CA ASN A 56 3.79 30.43 12.60
C ASN A 56 4.74 29.54 13.41
N ILE A 57 5.96 30.05 13.63
CA ILE A 57 7.06 29.35 14.29
C ILE A 57 7.41 30.05 15.60
N ASN A 58 7.41 29.29 16.69
CA ASN A 58 7.97 29.69 17.98
C ASN A 58 9.16 28.80 18.32
N SER A 59 10.12 29.33 19.08
CA SER A 59 11.24 28.55 19.58
C SER A 59 11.33 28.65 21.10
N ASN A 60 11.69 27.55 21.74
CA ASN A 60 11.80 27.54 23.18
C ASN A 60 13.10 28.24 23.65
N PRO A 61 13.14 28.75 24.90
CA PRO A 61 14.32 29.45 25.45
C PRO A 61 15.57 28.58 25.64
N LEU A 62 15.52 27.30 25.26
CA LEU A 62 16.64 26.36 25.33
C LEU A 62 17.12 25.94 23.92
N LEU A 63 16.52 26.46 22.85
CA LEU A 63 16.84 26.16 21.44
C LEU A 63 16.65 24.69 21.02
N ARG A 64 16.09 23.86 21.89
CA ARG A 64 15.92 22.42 21.68
C ARG A 64 14.61 22.06 21.02
N ARG A 65 13.65 22.98 21.04
CA ARG A 65 12.32 22.76 20.49
C ARG A 65 11.90 23.95 19.66
N VAL A 66 11.38 23.65 18.49
CA VAL A 66 10.62 24.60 17.68
C VAL A 66 9.18 24.11 17.60
N GLU A 67 8.26 25.00 17.90
CA GLU A 67 6.82 24.79 17.80
C GLU A 67 6.32 25.44 16.52
N LEU A 68 5.77 24.65 15.61
CA LEU A 68 5.03 25.09 14.44
C LEU A 68 3.55 25.03 14.77
N ASN A 69 2.92 26.19 15.01
CA ASN A 69 1.50 26.21 15.37
C ASN A 69 0.63 25.82 14.18
N THR A 70 0.91 26.38 13.01
CA THR A 70 0.23 26.04 11.76
C THR A 70 1.18 26.26 10.60
N LEU A 71 1.17 25.34 9.64
CA LEU A 71 1.88 25.39 8.37
C LEU A 71 0.95 24.83 7.27
N SER A 72 0.76 25.58 6.18
CA SER A 72 -0.09 25.16 5.06
C SER A 72 0.61 25.43 3.73
N PHE A 73 0.76 24.38 2.94
CA PHE A 73 1.32 24.39 1.60
C PHE A 73 0.25 24.02 0.57
N GLN A 74 0.30 24.65 -0.60
CA GLN A 74 -0.54 24.29 -1.73
C GLN A 74 0.26 24.27 -3.03
N ASN A 75 0.18 23.20 -3.80
CA ASN A 75 0.77 23.12 -5.14
C ASN A 75 -0.27 23.54 -6.20
N ASN A 76 0.22 23.88 -7.40
CA ASN A 76 -0.56 24.17 -8.59
C ASN A 76 -1.39 22.97 -9.11
N SER A 77 -1.13 21.75 -8.62
CA SER A 77 -1.90 20.53 -8.91
C SER A 77 -3.11 20.34 -7.99
N ASP A 78 -3.51 21.37 -7.24
CA ASP A 78 -4.61 21.33 -6.25
C ASP A 78 -4.40 20.31 -5.11
N GLN A 79 -3.14 19.96 -4.86
CA GLN A 79 -2.72 19.24 -3.66
C GLN A 79 -2.36 20.22 -2.55
N SER A 80 -2.79 19.94 -1.33
CA SER A 80 -2.39 20.73 -0.16
C SER A 80 -1.97 19.87 1.01
N ILE A 81 -0.95 20.36 1.73
CA ILE A 81 -0.42 19.75 2.94
C ILE A 81 -0.62 20.75 4.07
N GLU A 82 -1.23 20.32 5.16
CA GLU A 82 -1.42 21.13 6.35
C GLU A 82 -0.84 20.43 7.58
N LEU A 83 -0.15 21.20 8.42
CA LEU A 83 0.45 20.76 9.66
C LEU A 83 -0.05 21.71 10.75
N ASN A 84 -0.68 21.17 11.79
CA ASN A 84 -1.13 21.93 12.95
C ASN A 84 -0.48 21.34 14.20
N GLY A 85 0.12 22.21 15.01
CA GLY A 85 0.74 21.85 16.28
C GLY A 85 1.88 20.85 16.14
N ALA A 86 2.99 21.22 15.48
CA ALA A 86 4.18 20.37 15.41
C ALA A 86 5.28 20.84 16.37
N GLU A 87 5.73 19.96 17.26
CA GLU A 87 6.91 20.15 18.09
C GLU A 87 8.11 19.42 17.47
N ILE A 88 9.04 20.17 16.89
CA ILE A 88 10.28 19.63 16.32
C ILE A 88 11.37 19.68 17.39
N GLU A 89 11.97 18.53 17.70
CA GLU A 89 13.06 18.41 18.66
C GLU A 89 14.42 18.36 17.97
N PHE A 90 15.37 19.13 18.50
CA PHE A 90 16.75 19.17 18.04
C PHE A 90 17.71 18.56 19.06
N SER A 91 18.65 17.78 18.55
CA SER A 91 19.81 17.29 19.30
C SER A 91 20.76 18.44 19.65
N TRP A 92 21.52 18.27 20.73
CA TRP A 92 22.56 19.21 21.10
C TRP A 92 23.62 19.39 20.01
N GLN A 93 23.90 18.35 19.22
CA GLN A 93 24.86 18.42 18.13
C GLN A 93 24.39 19.36 17.01
N GLN A 94 23.10 19.31 16.64
CA GLN A 94 22.51 20.23 15.66
C GLN A 94 22.59 21.69 16.15
N ILE A 95 22.25 21.92 17.43
CA ILE A 95 22.32 23.25 18.04
C ILE A 95 23.76 23.77 18.08
N PHE A 96 24.73 22.96 18.51
CA PHE A 96 26.13 23.39 18.56
C PHE A 96 26.71 23.67 17.18
N ASN A 97 26.37 22.88 16.17
CA ASN A 97 26.77 23.14 14.79
C ASN A 97 26.15 24.44 14.28
N TYR A 98 24.86 24.69 14.55
CA TYR A 98 24.21 25.96 14.21
C TYR A 98 24.90 27.17 14.87
N LEU A 99 25.24 27.07 16.16
CA LEU A 99 25.93 28.14 16.89
C LEU A 99 27.35 28.39 16.39
N LYS A 100 28.06 27.35 15.97
CA LYS A 100 29.45 27.42 15.52
C LYS A 100 29.56 27.90 14.07
N ASP A 101 28.76 27.33 13.17
CA ASP A 101 28.93 27.47 11.73
C ASP A 101 27.84 28.34 11.09
N GLY A 102 26.84 28.77 11.88
CA GLY A 102 25.75 29.64 11.42
C GLY A 102 24.78 28.98 10.44
N LYS A 103 24.90 27.66 10.22
CA LYS A 103 24.06 26.89 9.30
C LYS A 103 23.15 25.97 10.09
N PHE A 104 21.85 26.12 9.87
CA PHE A 104 20.87 25.25 10.50
C PHE A 104 20.81 23.95 9.71
N LEU A 105 20.97 22.81 10.39
CA LEU A 105 20.89 21.49 9.77
C LEU A 105 19.48 20.91 10.00
N ALA A 106 18.44 21.63 9.59
CA ALA A 106 17.05 21.10 9.56
C ALA A 106 16.93 19.80 8.76
N LYS A 107 17.92 19.57 7.91
CA LYS A 107 18.03 18.51 6.91
C LYS A 107 18.57 17.20 7.44
N LYS A 108 18.91 17.10 8.73
CA LYS A 108 19.53 15.90 9.29
C LYS A 108 18.82 15.51 10.57
N ASP A 109 18.55 14.21 10.76
CA ASP A 109 18.04 13.61 12.00
C ASP A 109 16.91 14.45 12.65
N ILE A 110 15.68 14.26 12.16
CA ILE A 110 14.51 15.03 12.57
C ILE A 110 13.63 14.15 13.46
N THR A 111 13.14 14.70 14.56
CA THR A 111 12.04 14.10 15.33
C THR A 111 11.00 15.17 15.59
N ALA A 112 9.74 14.82 15.34
CA ALA A 112 8.62 15.72 15.49
C ALA A 112 7.41 14.99 16.10
N GLU A 113 6.74 15.65 17.04
CA GLU A 113 5.39 15.31 17.46
C GLU A 113 4.43 16.27 16.79
N ILE A 114 3.33 15.79 16.21
CA ILE A 114 2.43 16.56 15.37
C ILE A 114 0.99 16.29 15.83
N ASP A 115 0.29 17.32 16.31
CA ASP A 115 -1.10 17.20 16.75
C ASP A 115 -2.00 16.77 15.58
N LYS A 116 -1.82 17.41 14.40
CA LYS A 116 -2.53 17.05 13.17
C LYS A 116 -1.71 17.29 11.90
N PHE A 117 -1.64 16.27 11.04
CA PHE A 117 -1.12 16.36 9.68
C PHE A 117 -2.22 16.00 8.68
N SER A 118 -2.48 16.87 7.71
CA SER A 118 -3.50 16.68 6.68
C SER A 118 -2.88 16.70 5.29
N PHE A 119 -3.28 15.76 4.44
CA PHE A 119 -2.98 15.75 3.02
C PHE A 119 -4.28 15.75 2.23
N TYR A 120 -4.40 16.70 1.30
CA TYR A 120 -5.53 16.83 0.40
C TYR A 120 -5.06 16.67 -1.05
N ASP A 121 -5.79 15.88 -1.81
CA ASP A 121 -5.72 15.85 -3.27
C ASP A 121 -7.11 16.16 -3.82
N LEU A 122 -7.33 17.39 -4.26
CA LEU A 122 -8.64 17.83 -4.76
C LEU A 122 -8.98 17.22 -6.13
N GLN A 123 -7.98 16.78 -6.91
CA GLN A 123 -8.23 16.15 -8.21
C GLN A 123 -8.79 14.74 -8.03
N GLN A 124 -8.23 14.00 -7.08
CA GLN A 124 -8.68 12.66 -6.73
C GLN A 124 -9.80 12.67 -5.67
N ASN A 125 -10.12 13.84 -5.13
CA ASN A 125 -11.08 14.02 -4.04
C ASN A 125 -10.76 13.14 -2.82
N ASN A 126 -9.46 13.03 -2.53
CA ASN A 126 -8.92 12.23 -1.43
C ASN A 126 -8.42 13.15 -0.33
N HIS A 127 -8.70 12.77 0.91
CA HIS A 127 -8.22 13.49 2.08
C HIS A 127 -7.77 12.50 3.15
N PHE A 128 -6.57 12.73 3.69
CA PHE A 128 -6.02 11.98 4.81
C PHE A 128 -5.74 12.94 5.96
N ASP A 129 -6.25 12.59 7.13
CA ASP A 129 -5.94 13.27 8.39
C ASP A 129 -5.22 12.30 9.32
N PHE A 130 -4.06 12.67 9.81
CA PHE A 130 -3.30 11.95 10.82
C PHE A 130 -3.34 12.78 12.10
N TYR A 131 -3.67 12.14 13.22
CA TYR A 131 -3.78 12.78 14.53
C TYR A 131 -2.77 12.20 15.52
N ASN A 132 -2.21 13.09 16.35
CA ASN A 132 -1.22 12.76 17.38
C ASN A 132 -0.10 11.87 16.80
N SER A 133 0.57 12.42 15.79
CA SER A 133 1.55 11.71 14.99
C SER A 133 2.97 11.94 15.51
N SER A 134 3.74 10.87 15.67
CA SER A 134 5.19 10.97 15.86
C SER A 134 5.89 10.69 14.53
N LEU A 135 6.81 11.56 14.13
CA LEU A 135 7.66 11.39 12.96
C LEU A 135 9.13 11.38 13.39
N SER A 136 9.87 10.37 12.94
CA SER A 136 11.32 10.31 13.13
C SER A 136 12.00 9.99 11.81
N TYR A 137 12.88 10.86 11.37
CA TYR A 137 13.73 10.64 10.21
C TYR A 137 15.20 10.64 10.65
N GLN A 138 15.94 9.60 10.29
CA GLN A 138 17.38 9.48 10.49
C GLN A 138 18.07 9.46 9.14
N GLY A 139 19.09 10.28 8.94
CA GLY A 139 19.75 10.47 7.66
C GLY A 139 19.89 11.94 7.28
N GLU A 140 20.30 12.22 6.05
CA GLU A 140 20.55 13.58 5.54
C GLU A 140 19.72 13.85 4.27
N ILE A 141 18.81 14.82 4.36
CA ILE A 141 18.01 15.35 3.25
C ILE A 141 18.66 16.64 2.77
N ASN A 142 19.66 16.55 1.89
CA ASN A 142 20.21 17.78 1.31
C ASN A 142 19.20 18.41 0.31
N SER A 143 19.34 19.70 -0.03
CA SER A 143 18.42 20.36 -0.98
C SER A 143 18.45 19.74 -2.38
N GLN A 144 19.55 19.11 -2.76
CA GLN A 144 19.62 18.37 -4.03
C GLN A 144 18.78 17.09 -3.97
N SER A 145 18.72 16.40 -2.82
CA SER A 145 17.89 15.23 -2.61
C SER A 145 16.39 15.49 -2.70
N VAL A 146 15.97 16.71 -2.38
CA VAL A 146 14.58 17.13 -2.59
C VAL A 146 14.29 17.35 -4.09
N LYS A 147 15.26 17.86 -4.85
CA LYS A 147 15.14 18.09 -6.31
C LYS A 147 15.31 16.82 -7.15
N GLU A 148 16.12 15.90 -6.66
CA GLU A 148 16.51 14.65 -7.30
C GLU A 148 16.33 13.53 -6.28
N PRO A 149 15.16 12.87 -6.26
CA PRO A 149 14.91 11.72 -5.39
C PRO A 149 15.98 10.63 -5.47
N LEU A 150 16.67 10.50 -6.61
CA LEU A 150 17.84 9.62 -6.79
C LEU A 150 19.01 9.92 -5.84
N GLN A 151 19.10 11.12 -5.27
CA GLN A 151 20.14 11.41 -4.27
C GLN A 151 19.75 10.90 -2.88
N LEU A 152 18.47 10.62 -2.61
CA LEU A 152 18.04 10.01 -1.33
C LEU A 152 18.58 8.59 -1.20
N ILE A 153 18.66 7.86 -2.31
CA ILE A 153 19.16 6.47 -2.35
C ILE A 153 20.69 6.37 -2.33
N LYS A 154 21.43 7.48 -2.26
CA LYS A 154 22.90 7.43 -2.11
C LYS A 154 23.35 7.22 -0.67
N ASN A 155 22.49 7.54 0.29
CA ASN A 155 22.79 7.49 1.72
C ASN A 155 21.76 6.65 2.44
N ASN A 156 22.19 6.00 3.52
CA ASN A 156 21.28 5.32 4.42
C ASN A 156 20.30 6.34 5.02
N HIS A 157 19.04 5.95 5.11
CA HIS A 157 18.03 6.73 5.79
C HIS A 157 16.94 5.83 6.38
N ARG A 158 16.33 6.29 7.46
CA ARG A 158 15.22 5.61 8.11
C ARG A 158 14.11 6.62 8.40
N LEU A 159 12.88 6.25 8.08
CA LEU A 159 11.68 7.03 8.35
C LEU A 159 10.73 6.18 9.18
N ASN A 160 10.33 6.67 10.35
CA ASN A 160 9.29 6.08 11.17
C ASN A 160 8.17 7.11 11.31
N ILE A 161 6.95 6.69 11.04
CA ILE A 161 5.72 7.45 11.25
C ILE A 161 4.82 6.58 12.10
N ALA A 162 4.33 7.13 13.20
CA ALA A 162 3.25 6.53 13.97
C ALA A 162 2.17 7.57 14.19
N SER A 163 0.91 7.16 14.26
CA SER A 163 -0.22 8.05 14.54
C SER A 163 -1.27 7.31 15.34
N GLU A 164 -1.83 7.96 16.36
CA GLU A 164 -2.90 7.36 17.15
C GLU A 164 -4.15 7.10 16.30
N GLU A 165 -4.45 8.02 15.38
CA GLU A 165 -5.61 7.92 14.50
C GLU A 165 -5.26 8.43 13.09
N VAL A 166 -5.73 7.70 12.08
CA VAL A 166 -5.68 8.12 10.67
C VAL A 166 -7.07 8.02 10.08
N ILE A 167 -7.57 9.13 9.56
CA ILE A 167 -8.87 9.20 8.89
C ILE A 167 -8.63 9.40 7.40
N TYR A 168 -9.19 8.50 6.60
CA TYR A 168 -9.34 8.64 5.16
C TYR A 168 -10.75 9.13 4.86
N ASP A 169 -10.90 10.20 4.09
CA ASP A 169 -12.20 10.65 3.60
C ASP A 169 -12.24 10.56 2.07
N TYR A 170 -13.13 9.69 1.60
CA TYR A 170 -13.46 9.51 0.18
C TYR A 170 -14.97 9.47 0.01
N PRO A 171 -15.59 10.48 -0.62
CA PRO A 171 -17.02 10.74 -0.45
C PRO A 171 -17.96 9.85 -1.30
N PHE A 172 -17.53 8.67 -1.76
CA PHE A 172 -18.32 7.78 -2.63
C PHE A 172 -18.88 6.52 -1.95
N TYR A 173 -18.86 6.42 -0.62
CA TYR A 173 -19.36 5.25 0.12
C TYR A 173 -20.83 4.87 -0.18
N ARG A 174 -21.65 5.83 -0.63
CA ARG A 174 -23.09 5.61 -0.88
C ARG A 174 -23.38 4.67 -2.04
N SER A 175 -22.56 4.66 -3.09
CA SER A 175 -22.75 3.74 -4.22
C SER A 175 -22.57 2.27 -3.80
N TYR A 176 -21.82 2.03 -2.72
CA TYR A 176 -21.56 0.70 -2.18
C TYR A 176 -22.59 0.25 -1.13
N GLY A 177 -23.67 1.00 -0.93
CA GLY A 177 -24.68 0.65 0.09
C GLY A 177 -24.20 0.86 1.53
N ILE A 178 -23.08 1.56 1.73
CA ILE A 178 -22.53 1.85 3.05
C ILE A 178 -23.26 3.09 3.62
N THR A 179 -23.62 3.06 4.90
CA THR A 179 -24.16 4.26 5.57
C THR A 179 -23.02 5.22 5.94
N LYS A 180 -23.31 6.51 6.10
CA LYS A 180 -22.29 7.49 6.53
C LYS A 180 -21.59 7.07 7.82
N ALA A 181 -22.35 6.60 8.80
CA ALA A 181 -21.81 6.17 10.09
C ALA A 181 -20.90 4.94 9.97
N ASN A 182 -21.23 3.98 9.08
CA ASN A 182 -20.34 2.85 8.81
C ASN A 182 -19.09 3.31 8.07
N TRP A 183 -19.22 4.20 7.08
CA TRP A 183 -18.08 4.74 6.35
C TRP A 183 -17.09 5.44 7.27
N GLU A 184 -17.56 6.35 8.14
CA GLU A 184 -16.71 7.06 9.10
C GLU A 184 -15.93 6.09 10.00
N ARG A 185 -16.52 4.94 10.35
CA ARG A 185 -15.82 3.92 11.14
C ARG A 185 -14.86 3.06 10.30
N ILE A 186 -15.23 2.70 9.07
CA ILE A 186 -14.37 1.95 8.11
C ILE A 186 -13.15 2.77 7.71
N SER A 187 -13.31 4.08 7.59
CA SER A 187 -12.29 4.99 7.09
C SER A 187 -11.44 5.62 8.20
N THR A 188 -11.68 5.24 9.45
CA THR A 188 -10.87 5.63 10.61
C THR A 188 -10.04 4.43 11.07
N PHE A 189 -8.73 4.60 11.12
CA PHE A 189 -7.76 3.60 11.54
C PHE A 189 -7.08 4.05 12.83
N ARG A 190 -6.74 3.10 13.70
CA ARG A 190 -6.06 3.36 14.97
C ARG A 190 -4.68 2.75 14.98
N ASP A 191 -3.79 3.35 15.77
CA ASP A 191 -2.43 2.87 16.01
C ASP A 191 -1.65 2.64 14.69
N PHE A 192 -1.81 3.58 13.74
CA PHE A 192 -1.11 3.53 12.46
C PHE A 192 0.40 3.56 12.69
N ALA A 193 1.11 2.69 11.98
CA ALA A 193 2.56 2.65 11.95
C ALA A 193 3.03 2.50 10.50
N PHE A 194 4.18 3.11 10.22
CA PHE A 194 4.92 2.94 8.98
C PHE A 194 6.41 3.15 9.25
N ASN A 195 7.20 2.10 9.03
CA ASN A 195 8.65 2.18 9.18
C ASN A 195 9.33 1.81 7.87
N ALA A 196 10.09 2.74 7.31
CA ALA A 196 10.90 2.53 6.12
C ALA A 196 12.39 2.67 6.46
N ASP A 197 13.20 1.73 5.99
CA ASP A 197 14.65 1.72 6.15
C ASP A 197 15.30 1.49 4.78
N TYR A 198 16.18 2.40 4.39
CA TYR A 198 16.96 2.29 3.18
C TYR A 198 18.44 2.14 3.50
N GLN A 199 19.06 1.13 2.91
CA GLN A 199 20.47 0.79 3.03
C GLN A 199 21.16 0.97 1.67
N SER A 200 22.08 1.93 1.56
CA SER A 200 22.75 2.24 0.30
C SER A 200 23.80 1.21 -0.11
N GLN A 201 24.34 0.42 0.82
CA GLN A 201 25.37 -0.60 0.55
C GLN A 201 24.88 -1.73 -0.35
N ASN A 202 23.60 -2.10 -0.22
CA ASN A 202 22.92 -3.16 -0.94
C ASN A 202 21.71 -2.62 -1.74
N GLN A 203 21.53 -1.30 -1.78
CA GLN A 203 20.43 -0.60 -2.45
C GLN A 203 19.04 -1.11 -2.04
N LYS A 204 18.91 -1.51 -0.78
CA LYS A 204 17.74 -2.20 -0.26
C LYS A 204 16.83 -1.24 0.50
N LEU A 205 15.56 -1.19 0.10
CA LEU A 205 14.49 -0.54 0.84
C LEU A 205 13.66 -1.62 1.54
N THR A 206 13.43 -1.45 2.83
CA THR A 206 12.56 -2.31 3.62
C THR A 206 11.48 -1.45 4.26
N VAL A 207 10.22 -1.79 4.00
CA VAL A 207 9.07 -1.25 4.72
C VAL A 207 8.57 -2.35 5.65
N ASN A 208 8.56 -2.04 6.94
CA ASN A 208 8.04 -2.92 7.98
C ASN A 208 6.92 -2.22 8.74
N ASN A 209 6.01 -3.01 9.26
CA ASN A 209 4.88 -2.59 10.09
C ASN A 209 3.99 -1.55 9.41
N PHE A 210 3.76 -1.63 8.08
CA PHE A 210 2.64 -0.87 7.52
C PHE A 210 1.36 -1.55 8.01
N ALA A 211 0.65 -0.91 8.94
CA ALA A 211 -0.55 -1.47 9.54
C ALA A 211 -1.71 -0.47 9.49
N LEU A 212 -2.83 -0.91 8.93
CA LEU A 212 -4.10 -0.20 8.95
C LEU A 212 -5.11 -1.08 9.66
N LYS A 213 -5.45 -0.69 10.90
CA LYS A 213 -6.33 -1.48 11.76
C LYS A 213 -7.51 -0.67 12.27
N ASN A 214 -8.69 -1.25 12.14
CA ASN A 214 -9.89 -0.83 12.85
C ASN A 214 -10.75 -2.06 13.17
N GLU A 215 -12.03 -1.84 13.48
CA GLU A 215 -12.94 -2.94 13.83
C GLU A 215 -13.37 -3.79 12.64
N PHE A 216 -13.23 -3.30 11.41
CA PHE A 216 -13.62 -3.98 10.17
C PHE A 216 -12.43 -4.52 9.39
N ILE A 217 -11.28 -3.84 9.46
CA ILE A 217 -10.11 -4.10 8.63
C ILE A 217 -8.92 -4.31 9.56
N ASP A 218 -8.22 -5.43 9.41
CA ASP A 218 -6.85 -5.63 9.91
C ASP A 218 -5.96 -5.87 8.68
N TYR A 219 -5.28 -4.82 8.24
CA TYR A 219 -4.38 -4.88 7.09
C TYR A 219 -2.95 -4.66 7.53
N GLN A 220 -2.07 -5.58 7.13
CA GLN A 220 -0.63 -5.51 7.39
C GLN A 220 0.13 -5.79 6.10
N LEU A 221 1.17 -4.98 5.86
CA LEU A 221 2.06 -5.11 4.72
C LEU A 221 3.50 -4.91 5.17
N ASP A 222 4.32 -5.92 4.90
CA ASP A 222 5.76 -5.83 4.97
C ASP A 222 6.32 -6.09 3.57
N PHE A 223 7.25 -5.25 3.12
CA PHE A 223 7.95 -5.52 1.88
C PHE A 223 9.41 -5.12 1.91
N GLU A 224 10.17 -5.81 1.09
CA GLU A 224 11.58 -5.60 0.84
C GLU A 224 11.79 -5.49 -0.66
N THR A 225 12.53 -4.47 -1.08
CA THR A 225 12.88 -4.29 -2.48
C THR A 225 14.33 -3.89 -2.66
N VAL A 226 14.96 -4.41 -3.70
CA VAL A 226 16.28 -3.97 -4.16
C VAL A 226 16.07 -3.04 -5.33
N LEU A 227 16.71 -1.87 -5.28
CA LEU A 227 16.61 -0.84 -6.30
C LEU A 227 17.88 -0.79 -7.14
N GLU A 228 17.74 -0.62 -8.45
CA GLU A 228 18.88 -0.49 -9.36
C GLU A 228 18.79 0.84 -10.11
N GLU A 229 19.90 1.59 -10.12
CA GLU A 229 20.04 2.82 -10.91
C GLU A 229 20.62 2.46 -12.28
N ARG A 230 19.93 2.89 -13.35
CA ARG A 230 20.37 2.68 -14.74
C ARG A 230 20.53 3.99 -15.48
N THR A 231 21.51 4.03 -16.40
CA THR A 231 21.67 5.14 -17.34
C THR A 231 21.19 4.77 -18.74
N GLU A 232 20.63 5.71 -19.52
CA GLU A 232 20.13 5.43 -20.88
C GLU A 232 21.16 4.79 -21.83
N ALA A 233 22.47 5.01 -21.62
CA ALA A 233 23.53 4.38 -22.41
C ALA A 233 23.60 2.84 -22.24
N GLU A 234 23.13 2.31 -21.10
CA GLU A 234 23.02 0.87 -20.85
C GLU A 234 21.71 0.29 -21.43
N VAL A 235 20.70 1.13 -21.64
CA VAL A 235 19.43 0.76 -22.28
C VAL A 235 19.60 0.64 -23.80
N GLU A 236 20.30 1.58 -24.45
CA GLU A 236 20.61 1.55 -25.89
C GLU A 236 21.58 0.41 -26.27
N ALA A 237 22.53 0.06 -25.40
CA ALA A 237 23.45 -1.06 -25.63
C ALA A 237 22.74 -2.43 -25.64
N ALA A 238 21.61 -2.54 -24.92
CA ALA A 238 20.79 -3.75 -24.87
C ALA A 238 19.67 -3.78 -25.94
N GLU A 239 19.43 -2.67 -26.64
CA GLU A 239 18.56 -2.63 -27.83
C GLU A 239 19.35 -2.85 -29.13
N THR A 240 20.61 -2.41 -29.18
CA THR A 240 21.49 -2.60 -30.35
C THR A 240 22.05 -4.02 -30.50
N SER A 241 21.90 -4.88 -29.50
CA SER A 241 22.21 -6.31 -29.61
C SER A 241 21.09 -7.14 -30.25
N LYS A 242 19.93 -6.54 -30.60
CA LYS A 242 18.83 -7.21 -31.32
C LYS A 242 18.89 -7.03 -32.85
N THR A 243 19.91 -6.40 -33.39
CA THR A 243 20.11 -6.28 -34.85
C THR A 243 21.24 -7.18 -35.32
N GLU A 244 20.94 -8.46 -35.48
CA GLU A 244 21.28 -9.22 -36.68
C GLU A 244 20.65 -10.62 -36.56
N SER A 245 19.75 -10.93 -37.50
CA SER A 245 18.98 -12.18 -37.67
C SER A 245 17.74 -12.37 -36.79
N GLU A 246 16.61 -11.77 -37.20
CA GLU A 246 15.39 -12.55 -37.55
C GLU A 246 14.39 -11.67 -38.33
N PRO A 247 13.63 -12.23 -39.29
CA PRO A 247 12.81 -11.44 -40.22
C PRO A 247 11.53 -10.88 -39.55
N GLU A 248 11.18 -9.66 -39.98
CA GLU A 248 9.95 -8.93 -39.65
C GLU A 248 8.68 -9.63 -40.19
N GLU A 249 8.26 -10.74 -39.58
CA GLU A 249 6.95 -11.35 -39.88
C GLU A 249 6.34 -12.08 -38.68
N MET A 250 6.40 -11.51 -37.47
CA MET A 250 5.65 -11.97 -36.28
C MET A 250 5.33 -10.82 -35.30
N ALA A 251 4.79 -9.70 -35.78
CA ALA A 251 4.49 -8.52 -34.96
C ALA A 251 3.11 -8.56 -34.25
N GLU A 252 2.50 -9.73 -34.04
CA GLU A 252 1.26 -9.88 -33.27
C GLU A 252 1.29 -11.15 -32.40
N GLU A 253 2.33 -11.34 -31.56
CA GLU A 253 2.27 -12.35 -30.48
C GLU A 253 2.82 -11.79 -29.15
N MET A 254 1.89 -11.57 -28.21
CA MET A 254 2.02 -11.51 -26.74
C MET A 254 3.00 -10.52 -26.06
N GLU A 255 2.53 -9.28 -25.87
CA GLU A 255 2.93 -8.41 -24.74
C GLU A 255 2.44 -8.99 -23.39
N THR A 256 3.09 -10.03 -22.86
CA THR A 256 2.87 -10.46 -21.46
C THR A 256 4.17 -10.71 -20.69
N ALA A 257 5.26 -10.07 -21.10
CA ALA A 257 6.35 -9.80 -20.17
C ALA A 257 5.94 -8.61 -19.28
N LEU A 258 5.87 -8.81 -17.96
CA LEU A 258 5.76 -7.67 -17.03
C LEU A 258 6.95 -6.74 -17.30
N ALA A 259 6.66 -5.60 -17.93
CA ALA A 259 7.65 -4.61 -18.31
C ALA A 259 8.39 -4.10 -17.06
N GLU A 260 9.62 -3.64 -17.27
CA GLU A 260 10.46 -3.02 -16.23
C GLU A 260 9.67 -1.99 -15.41
N ILE A 261 9.64 -2.15 -14.08
CA ILE A 261 8.93 -1.23 -13.18
C ILE A 261 9.87 -0.08 -12.86
N VAL A 262 9.63 1.05 -13.53
CA VAL A 262 10.38 2.29 -13.34
C VAL A 262 9.73 3.11 -12.23
N LEU A 263 10.40 3.21 -11.09
CA LEU A 263 9.93 4.00 -9.94
C LEU A 263 10.20 5.50 -10.13
N TYR A 264 11.26 5.83 -10.86
CA TYR A 264 11.65 7.21 -11.15
C TYR A 264 12.41 7.30 -12.47
N SER A 265 12.20 8.37 -13.24
CA SER A 265 12.92 8.65 -14.48
C SER A 265 13.14 10.15 -14.66
N ARG A 266 14.39 10.57 -14.92
CA ARG A 266 14.73 11.96 -15.28
C ARG A 266 16.05 12.02 -16.05
N GLN A 267 16.07 12.80 -17.14
CA GLN A 267 17.29 13.27 -17.83
C GLN A 267 18.40 12.20 -17.95
N ASN A 268 18.02 11.00 -18.40
CA ASN A 268 18.90 9.85 -18.69
C ASN A 268 19.24 8.93 -17.51
N GLN A 269 18.57 9.07 -16.37
CA GLN A 269 18.67 8.16 -15.23
C GLN A 269 17.31 7.57 -14.86
N LYS A 270 17.29 6.27 -14.57
CA LYS A 270 16.11 5.54 -14.11
C LYS A 270 16.41 4.82 -12.80
N LEU A 271 15.43 4.82 -11.91
CA LEU A 271 15.39 3.92 -10.75
C LEU A 271 14.41 2.81 -11.04
N ILE A 272 14.89 1.59 -11.01
CA ILE A 272 14.09 0.41 -11.33
C ILE A 272 14.00 -0.50 -10.12
N LEU A 273 12.89 -1.22 -10.02
CA LEU A 273 12.72 -2.28 -9.04
C LEU A 273 13.44 -3.52 -9.55
N LYS A 274 14.49 -3.97 -8.87
CA LYS A 274 15.22 -5.18 -9.25
C LYS A 274 14.58 -6.42 -8.65
N GLU A 275 14.22 -6.34 -7.38
CA GLU A 275 13.63 -7.44 -6.62
C GLU A 275 12.50 -6.89 -5.74
N LEU A 276 11.46 -7.69 -5.51
CA LEU A 276 10.41 -7.42 -4.53
C LEU A 276 10.09 -8.70 -3.79
N GLN A 277 10.09 -8.62 -2.47
CA GLN A 277 9.52 -9.61 -1.57
C GLN A 277 8.47 -8.90 -0.72
N SER A 278 7.28 -9.46 -0.61
CA SER A 278 6.21 -8.86 0.17
C SER A 278 5.39 -9.92 0.87
N ASN A 279 5.08 -9.66 2.14
CA ASN A 279 4.09 -10.40 2.90
C ASN A 279 2.93 -9.44 3.18
N TYR A 280 1.71 -9.86 2.83
CA TYR A 280 0.54 -9.07 3.17
C TYR A 280 -0.54 -9.93 3.83
N GLN A 281 -1.21 -9.34 4.80
CA GLN A 281 -2.33 -9.94 5.53
C GLN A 281 -3.50 -8.96 5.50
N LEU A 282 -4.68 -9.47 5.21
CA LEU A 282 -5.93 -8.72 5.22
C LEU A 282 -6.99 -9.58 5.88
N ALA A 283 -7.53 -9.12 7.00
CA ALA A 283 -8.73 -9.66 7.60
C ALA A 283 -9.85 -8.62 7.55
N LEU A 284 -11.02 -9.02 7.05
CA LEU A 284 -12.22 -8.21 7.00
C LEU A 284 -13.32 -8.84 7.85
N ASN A 285 -13.84 -8.09 8.82
CA ASN A 285 -15.01 -8.47 9.61
C ASN A 285 -16.28 -7.87 8.99
N GLY A 286 -17.02 -8.69 8.27
CA GLY A 286 -18.24 -8.29 7.58
C GLY A 286 -19.47 -8.25 8.49
N GLU A 287 -19.51 -8.99 9.60
CA GLU A 287 -20.66 -9.01 10.52
C GLU A 287 -20.96 -7.63 11.12
N LEU A 288 -19.94 -6.79 11.25
CA LEU A 288 -20.09 -5.44 11.78
C LEU A 288 -20.58 -4.46 10.70
N ILE A 289 -20.47 -4.80 9.41
CA ILE A 289 -20.78 -3.90 8.28
C ILE A 289 -22.26 -4.05 7.91
N ASN A 290 -23.03 -2.99 8.14
CA ASN A 290 -24.40 -2.92 7.61
C ASN A 290 -24.39 -2.33 6.19
N LEU A 291 -24.76 -3.14 5.20
CA LEU A 291 -24.87 -2.75 3.80
C LEU A 291 -26.35 -2.70 3.41
N SER A 292 -26.82 -1.52 3.01
CA SER A 292 -28.14 -1.36 2.40
C SER A 292 -28.10 -1.81 0.95
N GLY A 293 -29.15 -2.47 0.48
CA GLY A 293 -29.31 -2.77 -0.94
C GLY A 293 -29.19 -1.51 -1.82
N ASN A 294 -28.60 -1.67 -2.99
CA ASN A 294 -28.34 -0.62 -3.97
C ASN A 294 -28.89 -1.04 -5.36
N GLU A 295 -28.43 -0.41 -6.43
CA GLU A 295 -28.86 -0.73 -7.80
C GLU A 295 -28.42 -2.14 -8.27
N LEU A 296 -27.48 -2.77 -7.57
CA LEU A 296 -26.92 -4.08 -7.91
C LEU A 296 -27.52 -5.21 -7.08
N PHE A 297 -27.68 -5.01 -5.77
CA PHE A 297 -28.12 -6.05 -4.85
C PHE A 297 -29.22 -5.58 -3.89
N ASN A 298 -30.09 -6.50 -3.49
CA ASN A 298 -31.00 -6.34 -2.36
C ASN A 298 -30.28 -6.60 -1.04
N GLN A 299 -29.39 -7.60 -1.02
CA GLN A 299 -28.63 -7.99 0.16
C GLN A 299 -27.21 -8.39 -0.24
N PHE A 300 -26.24 -7.95 0.54
CA PHE A 300 -24.83 -8.33 0.45
C PHE A 300 -24.28 -8.39 1.87
N SER A 301 -23.73 -9.53 2.27
CA SER A 301 -23.09 -9.72 3.57
C SER A 301 -22.08 -10.86 3.52
N PHE A 302 -21.15 -10.86 4.47
CA PHE A 302 -20.23 -11.96 4.74
C PHE A 302 -19.86 -11.88 6.23
N ALA A 303 -19.45 -12.98 6.85
CA ALA A 303 -18.97 -12.94 8.24
C ALA A 303 -17.50 -12.52 8.29
N GLU A 304 -16.66 -13.26 7.59
CA GLU A 304 -15.20 -13.06 7.58
C GLU A 304 -14.64 -13.26 6.18
N LEU A 305 -13.68 -12.41 5.81
CA LEU A 305 -12.83 -12.58 4.63
C LEU A 305 -11.38 -12.40 5.07
N ASN A 306 -10.59 -13.45 4.94
CA ASN A 306 -9.16 -13.43 5.22
C ASN A 306 -8.36 -13.66 3.96
N LEU A 307 -7.26 -12.94 3.84
CA LEU A 307 -6.31 -13.09 2.76
C LEU A 307 -4.90 -12.93 3.33
N ASP A 308 -4.12 -13.99 3.28
CA ASP A 308 -2.69 -13.98 3.55
C ASP A 308 -1.90 -14.30 2.28
N SER A 309 -0.82 -13.57 2.02
CA SER A 309 0.05 -13.87 0.88
C SER A 309 1.52 -13.60 1.17
N ASP A 310 2.36 -14.44 0.56
CA ASP A 310 3.81 -14.29 0.48
C ASP A 310 4.20 -14.32 -1.00
N PHE A 311 4.74 -13.20 -1.47
CA PHE A 311 5.07 -12.95 -2.87
C PHE A 311 6.54 -12.56 -3.02
N ALA A 312 7.20 -13.13 -4.03
CA ALA A 312 8.55 -12.73 -4.42
C ALA A 312 8.71 -12.70 -5.94
N MET A 313 9.37 -11.68 -6.46
CA MET A 313 9.76 -11.56 -7.87
C MET A 313 11.13 -10.91 -8.03
N TYR A 314 11.80 -11.19 -9.14
CA TYR A 314 13.01 -10.48 -9.58
C TYR A 314 12.94 -10.11 -11.05
N LEU A 315 13.68 -9.08 -11.44
CA LEU A 315 13.91 -8.70 -12.83
C LEU A 315 15.02 -9.55 -13.44
N ASP A 316 14.68 -10.40 -14.41
CA ASP A 316 15.66 -11.06 -15.26
C ASP A 316 16.26 -10.01 -16.19
N SER A 317 17.52 -9.63 -15.95
CA SER A 317 18.18 -8.56 -16.71
C SER A 317 18.52 -8.97 -18.15
N GLU A 318 18.63 -10.27 -18.44
CA GLU A 318 18.89 -10.76 -19.81
C GLU A 318 17.60 -10.73 -20.64
N LYS A 319 16.49 -11.17 -20.05
CA LYS A 319 15.18 -11.21 -20.71
C LYS A 319 14.40 -9.90 -20.60
N LYS A 320 14.85 -8.96 -19.76
CA LYS A 320 14.18 -7.70 -19.42
C LYS A 320 12.73 -7.90 -18.95
N ASN A 321 12.47 -8.98 -18.20
CA ASN A 321 11.13 -9.29 -17.69
C ASN A 321 11.18 -9.72 -16.22
N TYR A 322 10.10 -9.46 -15.48
CA TYR A 322 9.99 -10.00 -14.14
C TYR A 322 9.66 -11.49 -14.16
N GLN A 323 10.35 -12.24 -13.32
CA GLN A 323 10.05 -13.63 -13.01
C GLN A 323 9.55 -13.70 -11.59
N ILE A 324 8.28 -14.10 -11.43
CA ILE A 324 7.72 -14.43 -10.13
C ILE A 324 8.45 -15.68 -9.64
N GLN A 325 9.05 -15.58 -8.46
CA GLN A 325 9.74 -16.67 -7.78
C GLN A 325 8.83 -17.41 -6.82
N LYS A 326 7.98 -16.65 -6.14
CA LYS A 326 7.08 -17.18 -5.13
C LYS A 326 5.74 -16.43 -5.17
N PHE A 327 4.65 -17.18 -5.04
CA PHE A 327 3.32 -16.63 -4.82
C PHE A 327 2.49 -17.65 -4.04
N ASP A 328 2.57 -17.56 -2.73
CA ASP A 328 1.66 -18.26 -1.84
C ASP A 328 0.48 -17.33 -1.52
N LEU A 329 -0.73 -17.87 -1.56
CA LEU A 329 -1.97 -17.15 -1.25
C LEU A 329 -2.86 -18.10 -0.46
N ASN A 330 -3.30 -17.66 0.72
CA ASN A 330 -4.40 -18.29 1.44
C ASN A 330 -5.57 -17.31 1.45
N PHE A 331 -6.74 -17.75 1.01
CA PHE A 331 -7.96 -16.97 0.98
C PHE A 331 -9.08 -17.77 1.62
N ASP A 332 -9.73 -17.18 2.62
CA ASP A 332 -10.85 -17.79 3.33
C ASP A 332 -12.02 -16.80 3.35
N LEU A 333 -13.21 -17.27 2.99
CA LEU A 333 -14.47 -16.52 3.00
C LEU A 333 -15.55 -17.36 3.68
N SER A 334 -16.28 -16.77 4.62
CA SER A 334 -17.36 -17.44 5.36
C SER A 334 -18.67 -16.66 5.35
N ASP A 335 -19.77 -17.43 5.37
CA ASP A 335 -21.15 -16.94 5.48
C ASP A 335 -21.48 -15.79 4.51
N PHE A 336 -21.01 -15.90 3.27
CA PHE A 336 -21.27 -14.91 2.24
C PHE A 336 -22.68 -15.09 1.66
N GLN A 337 -23.40 -13.99 1.53
CA GLN A 337 -24.74 -13.93 0.96
C GLN A 337 -24.85 -12.76 -0.02
N LEU A 338 -25.35 -13.06 -1.21
CA LEU A 338 -25.66 -12.09 -2.25
C LEU A 338 -27.05 -12.37 -2.81
N VAL A 339 -27.94 -11.38 -2.70
CA VAL A 339 -29.25 -11.38 -3.37
C VAL A 339 -29.29 -10.25 -4.36
N LEU A 340 -29.38 -10.57 -5.66
CA LEU A 340 -29.37 -9.56 -6.71
C LEU A 340 -30.68 -8.76 -6.77
N LYS A 341 -30.62 -7.59 -7.41
CA LYS A 341 -31.83 -6.86 -7.81
C LYS A 341 -32.60 -7.61 -8.89
N GLU A 342 -33.89 -7.30 -9.02
CA GLU A 342 -34.80 -7.99 -9.95
C GLU A 342 -34.33 -7.90 -11.40
N ASN A 343 -33.90 -6.71 -11.86
CA ASN A 343 -33.39 -6.52 -13.22
C ASN A 343 -32.14 -7.39 -13.50
N LEU A 344 -31.19 -7.44 -12.58
CA LEU A 344 -29.99 -8.27 -12.73
C LEU A 344 -30.30 -9.77 -12.57
N SER A 345 -31.26 -10.13 -11.72
CA SER A 345 -31.77 -11.49 -11.62
C SER A 345 -32.43 -11.95 -12.93
N GLN A 346 -33.16 -11.06 -13.59
CA GLN A 346 -33.73 -11.30 -14.92
C GLN A 346 -32.64 -11.46 -15.99
N GLU A 347 -31.57 -10.67 -15.94
CA GLU A 347 -30.41 -10.84 -16.84
C GLU A 347 -29.74 -12.21 -16.61
N VAL A 348 -29.50 -12.60 -15.36
CA VAL A 348 -28.97 -13.94 -15.03
C VAL A 348 -29.92 -15.03 -15.52
N ASN A 349 -31.23 -14.85 -15.37
CA ASN A 349 -32.22 -15.80 -15.88
C ASN A 349 -32.13 -15.92 -17.41
N GLN A 350 -32.07 -14.80 -18.14
CA GLN A 350 -31.95 -14.81 -19.60
C GLN A 350 -30.64 -15.46 -20.07
N SER A 351 -29.51 -15.11 -19.45
CA SER A 351 -28.19 -15.66 -19.78
C SER A 351 -28.06 -17.14 -19.43
N SER A 352 -28.82 -17.63 -18.46
CA SER A 352 -28.88 -19.04 -18.09
C SER A 352 -30.02 -19.81 -18.78
N PHE A 353 -30.57 -19.30 -19.89
CA PHE A 353 -31.66 -19.95 -20.65
C PHE A 353 -32.92 -20.24 -19.81
N GLY A 354 -33.20 -19.40 -18.82
CA GLY A 354 -34.30 -19.55 -17.89
C GLY A 354 -34.05 -20.56 -16.76
N ILE A 355 -32.81 -20.98 -16.52
CA ILE A 355 -32.49 -22.04 -15.55
C ILE A 355 -32.22 -21.47 -14.14
N LEU A 356 -31.41 -20.43 -14.03
CA LEU A 356 -31.14 -19.73 -12.76
C LEU A 356 -32.17 -18.62 -12.54
N ALA A 357 -32.47 -18.27 -11.29
CA ALA A 357 -33.40 -17.19 -10.94
C ALA A 357 -34.81 -17.30 -11.55
N GLN A 358 -35.36 -18.53 -11.67
CA GLN A 358 -36.67 -18.79 -12.29
C GLN A 358 -37.85 -18.07 -11.65
N ASN A 359 -37.76 -17.79 -10.34
CA ASN A 359 -38.74 -17.04 -9.56
C ASN A 359 -38.55 -15.52 -9.64
N GLY A 360 -37.59 -15.04 -10.45
CA GLY A 360 -37.26 -13.62 -10.55
C GLY A 360 -36.23 -13.12 -9.53
N GLU A 361 -35.68 -14.02 -8.71
CA GLU A 361 -34.67 -13.68 -7.69
C GLU A 361 -33.46 -14.61 -7.81
N PHE A 362 -32.27 -14.03 -7.95
CA PHE A 362 -31.01 -14.76 -7.85
C PHE A 362 -30.40 -14.57 -6.46
N GLU A 363 -30.09 -15.69 -5.81
CA GLU A 363 -29.44 -15.74 -4.51
C GLU A 363 -28.22 -16.69 -4.57
N LEU A 364 -27.07 -16.19 -4.14
CA LEU A 364 -25.85 -16.94 -3.94
C LEU A 364 -25.48 -16.89 -2.46
N ASN A 365 -25.44 -18.06 -1.83
CA ASN A 365 -24.98 -18.24 -0.47
C ASN A 365 -23.77 -19.17 -0.49
N ILE A 366 -22.65 -18.71 0.08
CA ILE A 366 -21.42 -19.48 0.25
C ILE A 366 -21.20 -19.61 1.75
N ASP A 367 -21.37 -20.82 2.26
CA ASP A 367 -21.14 -21.12 3.68
C ASP A 367 -19.63 -21.04 3.97
N SER A 368 -18.82 -21.58 3.06
CA SER A 368 -17.35 -21.49 3.12
C SER A 368 -16.72 -21.56 1.74
N LEU A 369 -15.71 -20.73 1.51
CA LEU A 369 -14.80 -20.82 0.38
C LEU A 369 -13.37 -20.67 0.91
N ASN A 370 -12.57 -21.73 0.76
CA ASN A 370 -11.15 -21.71 1.08
C ASN A 370 -10.36 -21.95 -0.20
N TYR A 371 -9.37 -21.11 -0.48
CA TYR A 371 -8.49 -21.21 -1.63
C TYR A 371 -7.04 -21.08 -1.19
N LEU A 372 -6.24 -22.09 -1.51
CA LEU A 372 -4.81 -22.12 -1.26
C LEU A 372 -4.06 -22.17 -2.58
N GLN A 373 -3.21 -21.19 -2.84
CA GLN A 373 -2.19 -21.21 -3.87
C GLN A 373 -0.83 -21.40 -3.21
N GLN A 374 -0.02 -22.28 -3.76
CA GLN A 374 1.40 -22.33 -3.46
C GLN A 374 2.19 -22.40 -4.74
N PHE A 375 2.99 -21.38 -5.00
CA PHE A 375 3.83 -21.32 -6.18
C PHE A 375 5.27 -21.04 -5.78
N ASN A 376 6.18 -21.90 -6.22
CA ASN A 376 7.61 -21.70 -6.14
C ASN A 376 8.20 -22.07 -7.50
N HIS A 377 8.66 -21.06 -8.25
CA HIS A 377 9.04 -21.22 -9.65
C HIS A 377 9.96 -22.44 -9.87
N PRO A 378 9.69 -23.28 -10.90
CA PRO A 378 8.60 -23.15 -11.88
C PRO A 378 7.29 -23.84 -11.47
N LYS A 379 7.20 -24.49 -10.31
CA LYS A 379 6.07 -25.36 -9.98
C LYS A 379 5.11 -24.71 -8.99
N GLY A 380 3.86 -25.13 -9.03
CA GLY A 380 2.96 -24.82 -7.93
C GLY A 380 1.75 -25.72 -7.91
N ARG A 381 0.92 -25.47 -6.89
CA ARG A 381 -0.33 -26.16 -6.65
C ARG A 381 -1.41 -25.19 -6.21
N SER A 382 -2.65 -25.53 -6.53
CA SER A 382 -3.84 -24.85 -6.05
C SER A 382 -4.78 -25.87 -5.41
N GLU A 383 -5.39 -25.49 -4.29
CA GLU A 383 -6.45 -26.24 -3.63
C GLU A 383 -7.64 -25.29 -3.42
N LEU A 384 -8.86 -25.75 -3.71
CA LEU A 384 -10.09 -25.00 -3.45
C LEU A 384 -11.11 -25.92 -2.78
N ASP A 385 -11.79 -25.43 -1.74
CA ASP A 385 -12.98 -26.07 -1.17
C ASP A 385 -14.09 -25.01 -1.08
N LEU A 386 -15.21 -25.28 -1.75
CA LEU A 386 -16.37 -24.40 -1.84
C LEU A 386 -17.61 -25.16 -1.39
N ILE A 387 -18.34 -24.58 -0.44
CA ILE A 387 -19.65 -25.04 0.01
C ILE A 387 -20.64 -23.90 -0.20
N SER A 388 -21.63 -24.12 -1.07
CA SER A 388 -22.63 -23.11 -1.41
C SER A 388 -24.04 -23.70 -1.56
N ASN A 389 -25.04 -22.84 -1.68
CA ASN A 389 -26.42 -23.24 -2.01
C ASN A 389 -26.58 -23.82 -3.43
N LEU A 390 -25.59 -23.62 -4.31
CA LEU A 390 -25.62 -24.09 -5.70
C LEU A 390 -24.82 -25.39 -5.89
N ILE A 391 -23.58 -25.40 -5.39
CA ILE A 391 -22.62 -26.49 -5.56
C ILE A 391 -21.76 -26.68 -4.30
N ASP A 392 -21.36 -27.93 -4.06
CA ASP A 392 -20.12 -28.22 -3.35
C ASP A 392 -19.03 -28.48 -4.39
N ALA A 393 -17.86 -27.88 -4.26
CA ALA A 393 -16.75 -28.09 -5.19
C ALA A 393 -15.41 -28.20 -4.47
N ARG A 394 -14.56 -29.10 -4.97
CA ARG A 394 -13.18 -29.29 -4.52
C ARG A 394 -12.25 -29.34 -5.72
N LEU A 395 -11.24 -28.49 -5.74
CA LEU A 395 -10.20 -28.48 -6.76
C LEU A 395 -8.87 -28.88 -6.14
N ASN A 396 -8.13 -29.75 -6.80
CA ASN A 396 -6.69 -29.89 -6.59
C ASN A 396 -6.01 -29.79 -7.94
N ALA A 397 -5.10 -28.84 -8.10
CA ALA A 397 -4.37 -28.63 -9.35
C ALA A 397 -2.88 -28.51 -9.08
N GLU A 398 -2.07 -29.06 -9.99
CA GLU A 398 -0.62 -28.87 -10.06
C GLU A 398 -0.28 -28.27 -11.42
N PHE A 399 0.61 -27.28 -11.42
CA PHE A 399 1.01 -26.58 -12.64
C PHE A 399 2.51 -26.33 -12.68
N ASN A 400 3.01 -26.13 -13.90
CA ASN A 400 4.40 -25.89 -14.21
C ASN A 400 4.53 -24.70 -15.18
N TYR A 401 5.28 -23.69 -14.76
CA TYR A 401 5.61 -22.46 -15.46
C TYR A 401 7.03 -22.50 -16.05
N SER A 402 7.55 -23.69 -16.40
CA SER A 402 8.85 -23.82 -17.06
C SER A 402 8.84 -23.37 -18.52
N GLU A 403 7.65 -23.32 -19.13
CA GLU A 403 7.43 -22.87 -20.51
C GLU A 403 6.75 -21.50 -20.52
N GLU A 404 6.73 -20.84 -21.67
CA GLU A 404 6.09 -19.53 -21.87
C GLU A 404 4.60 -19.57 -21.56
N VAL A 405 3.92 -20.66 -21.95
CA VAL A 405 2.53 -20.91 -21.59
C VAL A 405 2.49 -21.87 -20.40
N PRO A 406 1.78 -21.53 -19.31
CA PRO A 406 1.67 -22.40 -18.14
C PRO A 406 1.06 -23.76 -18.52
N TYR A 407 1.63 -24.83 -17.98
CA TYR A 407 1.15 -26.20 -18.17
C TYR A 407 0.47 -26.71 -16.90
N ILE A 408 -0.80 -27.08 -16.97
CA ILE A 408 -1.49 -27.81 -15.89
C ILE A 408 -1.05 -29.27 -15.98
N SER A 409 -0.24 -29.69 -15.00
CA SER A 409 0.32 -31.05 -14.93
C SER A 409 -0.75 -32.08 -14.59
N SER A 410 -1.63 -31.70 -13.67
CA SER A 410 -2.82 -32.47 -13.30
C SER A 410 -3.79 -31.54 -12.60
N SER A 411 -5.07 -31.67 -12.85
CA SER A 411 -6.10 -30.99 -12.08
C SER A 411 -7.32 -31.86 -11.99
N LEU A 412 -7.88 -31.96 -10.79
CA LEU A 412 -9.08 -32.72 -10.49
C LEU A 412 -10.06 -31.77 -9.82
N LEU A 413 -11.13 -31.43 -10.54
CA LEU A 413 -12.28 -30.73 -10.01
C LEU A 413 -13.36 -31.75 -9.69
N LYS A 414 -13.70 -31.90 -8.41
CA LYS A 414 -14.89 -32.64 -7.97
C LYS A 414 -15.97 -31.65 -7.63
N PHE A 415 -17.18 -31.82 -8.16
CA PHE A 415 -18.29 -30.97 -7.78
C PHE A 415 -19.61 -31.72 -7.71
N LYS A 416 -20.53 -31.22 -6.89
CA LYS A 416 -21.85 -31.80 -6.66
C LYS A 416 -22.91 -30.72 -6.70
N ALA A 417 -23.89 -30.88 -7.57
CA ALA A 417 -25.04 -29.98 -7.63
C ALA A 417 -25.91 -30.12 -6.38
N LYS A 418 -26.39 -28.99 -5.85
CA LYS A 418 -27.23 -28.94 -4.64
C LYS A 418 -28.71 -28.75 -4.93
N ASN A 419 -29.04 -28.33 -6.16
CA ASN A 419 -30.40 -28.02 -6.54
C ASN A 419 -30.68 -28.38 -8.00
N GLN A 420 -31.97 -28.43 -8.34
CA GLN A 420 -32.44 -28.85 -9.66
C GLN A 420 -32.02 -27.88 -10.79
N SER A 421 -31.86 -26.59 -10.50
CA SER A 421 -31.39 -25.63 -11.51
C SER A 421 -29.96 -25.92 -11.94
N VAL A 422 -29.07 -26.24 -10.99
CA VAL A 422 -27.69 -26.62 -11.33
C VAL A 422 -27.66 -27.95 -12.08
N GLU A 423 -28.48 -28.93 -11.69
CA GLU A 423 -28.62 -30.19 -12.44
C GLU A 423 -29.09 -29.94 -13.90
N GLN A 424 -30.02 -29.01 -14.12
CA GLN A 424 -30.46 -28.63 -15.47
C GLN A 424 -29.34 -27.95 -16.28
N LEU A 425 -28.53 -27.09 -15.64
CA LEU A 425 -27.36 -26.49 -16.29
C LEU A 425 -26.34 -27.57 -16.70
N LEU A 426 -26.10 -28.56 -15.85
CA LEU A 426 -25.19 -29.66 -16.15
C LEU A 426 -25.69 -30.50 -17.32
N LEU A 427 -26.98 -30.86 -17.33
CA LEU A 427 -27.60 -31.55 -18.47
C LEU A 427 -27.49 -30.73 -19.76
N PHE A 428 -27.68 -29.42 -19.68
CA PHE A 428 -27.52 -28.54 -20.84
C PHE A 428 -26.07 -28.50 -21.33
N ALA A 429 -25.10 -28.42 -20.43
CA ALA A 429 -23.67 -28.47 -20.77
C ALA A 429 -23.29 -29.81 -21.43
N GLN A 430 -23.77 -30.94 -20.90
CA GLN A 430 -23.57 -32.27 -21.51
C GLN A 430 -24.15 -32.35 -22.92
N LEU A 431 -25.36 -31.79 -23.14
CA LEU A 431 -25.98 -31.75 -24.46
C LEU A 431 -25.19 -30.92 -25.48
N LEU A 432 -24.58 -29.80 -25.04
CA LEU A 432 -23.76 -28.95 -25.89
C LEU A 432 -22.41 -29.60 -26.25
N ASN A 433 -21.78 -30.27 -25.29
CA ASN A 433 -20.48 -30.89 -25.48
C ASN A 433 -20.58 -32.26 -26.18
N GLY A 434 -21.75 -32.91 -26.11
CA GLY A 434 -21.95 -34.26 -26.68
C GLY A 434 -21.40 -35.39 -25.81
N ASP A 435 -20.95 -35.06 -24.59
CA ASP A 435 -20.37 -35.98 -23.62
C ASP A 435 -21.23 -36.07 -22.36
N ASN A 436 -21.31 -37.28 -21.78
CA ASN A 436 -22.02 -37.50 -20.52
C ASN A 436 -21.03 -37.41 -19.36
N PHE A 437 -21.30 -36.55 -18.37
CA PHE A 437 -20.51 -36.54 -17.14
C PHE A 437 -20.98 -37.68 -16.23
N GLU A 438 -20.05 -38.52 -15.79
CA GLU A 438 -20.32 -39.58 -14.82
C GLU A 438 -20.24 -39.05 -13.38
N GLN A 439 -21.08 -39.60 -12.50
CA GLN A 439 -21.02 -39.34 -11.06
C GLN A 439 -20.36 -40.52 -10.35
N ASP A 440 -19.59 -40.24 -9.30
CA ASP A 440 -19.09 -41.27 -8.40
C ASP A 440 -20.17 -41.76 -7.41
N GLU A 441 -19.83 -42.75 -6.58
CA GLU A 441 -20.75 -43.35 -5.60
C GLU A 441 -21.27 -42.32 -4.57
N GLU A 442 -20.56 -41.22 -4.36
CA GLU A 442 -20.92 -40.14 -3.45
C GLU A 442 -21.75 -39.03 -4.14
N GLY A 443 -21.96 -39.16 -5.45
CA GLY A 443 -22.73 -38.24 -6.28
C GLY A 443 -21.95 -37.01 -6.73
N TYR A 444 -20.61 -37.06 -6.72
CA TYR A 444 -19.77 -36.01 -7.29
C TYR A 444 -19.48 -36.30 -8.76
N TYR A 445 -19.60 -35.27 -9.59
CA TYR A 445 -18.99 -35.23 -10.90
C TYR A 445 -17.49 -34.98 -10.75
N GLN A 446 -16.70 -35.59 -11.61
CA GLN A 446 -15.25 -35.42 -11.65
C GLN A 446 -14.88 -34.90 -13.03
N LEU A 447 -14.05 -33.86 -13.06
CA LEU A 447 -13.48 -33.31 -14.27
C LEU A 447 -11.96 -33.29 -14.11
N GLU A 448 -11.27 -34.03 -14.96
CA GLU A 448 -9.82 -34.03 -15.01
C GLU A 448 -9.34 -33.10 -16.12
N LEU A 449 -8.34 -32.26 -15.78
CA LEU A 449 -7.80 -31.24 -16.68
C LEU A 449 -6.28 -31.35 -16.73
N TRP A 450 -5.71 -31.35 -17.94
CA TRP A 450 -4.25 -31.28 -18.12
C TRP A 450 -3.89 -30.69 -19.48
N GLY A 451 -2.67 -30.17 -19.59
CA GLY A 451 -2.20 -29.56 -20.83
C GLY A 451 -1.78 -28.11 -20.67
N ARG A 452 -1.50 -27.46 -21.79
CA ARG A 452 -1.18 -26.03 -21.82
C ARG A 452 -2.45 -25.23 -21.57
N LEU A 453 -2.34 -24.11 -20.86
CA LEU A 453 -3.49 -23.27 -20.48
C LEU A 453 -4.29 -22.73 -21.68
N ASP A 454 -3.65 -22.59 -22.85
CA ASP A 454 -4.26 -22.20 -24.12
C ASP A 454 -4.88 -23.36 -24.92
N ASN A 455 -4.62 -24.61 -24.50
CA ASN A 455 -5.11 -25.82 -25.15
C ASN A 455 -5.20 -26.97 -24.15
N LEU A 456 -6.14 -26.86 -23.22
CA LEU A 456 -6.39 -27.86 -22.19
C LEU A 456 -7.08 -29.08 -22.77
N ASN A 457 -6.71 -30.25 -22.25
CA ASN A 457 -7.46 -31.49 -22.41
C ASN A 457 -8.35 -31.67 -21.18
N PHE A 458 -9.48 -32.34 -21.41
CA PHE A 458 -10.54 -32.55 -20.44
C PHE A 458 -10.96 -34.02 -20.51
N GLU A 459 -11.16 -34.68 -19.37
CA GLU A 459 -11.80 -36.01 -19.25
C GLU A 459 -12.90 -36.00 -18.17
#